data_AF-A0A7S1D478-F1
#
_entry.id   AF-A0A7S1D478-F1
#
_cell.length_a   1.000
_cell.length_b   1.000
_cell.length_c   1.000
_cell.angle_alpha   90.00
_cell.angle_beta   90.00
_cell.angle_gamma   90.00
#
_symmetry.space_group_name_H-M   'P 1'
#
loop_
_entity.id
_entity.type
_entity.pdbx_description
1 polymer ?
#
loop_
_entity_poly.entity_id
_entity_poly.type
_entity_poly.pdbx_seq_one_letter_code
_entity_poly.pdbx_strand_id
1 'polypeptide(L)'
;SHLKQLSDTKRANCLRALTDPPPVMQTLVNDSGRDIKDLNNPEFCAAHLATLCDAAIREFERKDEFARFVNYVNLPDLMWESILPNHFNVEDLDIENMKAAATLYSKGRGDMANKEWKDDSQHKQDRANHDIRSAAQSFLQAKFETMEQLSLENTQ
;
A
#
# COMPACT_ATOMS: atom_id res chain seq x y z
N SER A 1 20.99 -0.18 -10.39
CA SER A 1 20.85 -1.06 -11.57
C SER A 1 19.97 -2.23 -11.17
N HIS A 2 18.66 -2.24 -11.52
CA HIS A 2 17.74 -3.41 -11.49
C HIS A 2 16.25 -3.10 -11.77
N LEU A 3 15.87 -1.88 -12.17
CA LEU A 3 14.54 -1.63 -12.73
C LEU A 3 14.56 -1.83 -14.26
N LYS A 4 14.79 -3.07 -14.67
CA LYS A 4 14.62 -3.49 -16.07
C LYS A 4 13.13 -3.45 -16.38
N GLN A 5 12.73 -2.51 -17.23
CA GLN A 5 11.52 -2.49 -18.05
C GLN A 5 10.22 -2.99 -17.39
N LEU A 6 9.40 -2.05 -16.94
CA LEU A 6 7.99 -2.21 -16.56
C LEU A 6 7.06 -2.63 -17.74
N SER A 7 7.59 -3.26 -18.79
CA SER A 7 6.82 -3.67 -19.98
C SER A 7 6.38 -5.14 -19.95
N ASP A 8 6.84 -5.93 -18.97
CA ASP A 8 6.45 -7.34 -18.83
C ASP A 8 5.30 -7.49 -17.82
N THR A 9 4.13 -6.93 -18.14
CA THR A 9 2.88 -7.19 -17.40
C THR A 9 2.55 -8.68 -17.33
N LYS A 10 3.13 -9.53 -18.19
CA LYS A 10 2.96 -10.99 -18.21
C LYS A 10 3.46 -11.74 -16.96
N ARG A 11 4.18 -11.09 -16.04
CA ARG A 11 4.74 -11.75 -14.82
C ARG A 11 4.25 -11.16 -13.50
N ALA A 12 3.25 -10.28 -13.53
CA ALA A 12 2.75 -9.68 -12.29
C ALA A 12 2.12 -10.75 -11.38
N ASN A 13 2.38 -10.69 -10.07
CA ASN A 13 1.91 -11.69 -9.12
C ASN A 13 0.37 -11.81 -9.10
N CYS A 14 -0.33 -10.69 -9.30
CA CYS A 14 -1.78 -10.65 -9.44
C CYS A 14 -2.31 -11.61 -10.52
N LEU A 15 -1.60 -11.75 -11.63
CA LEU A 15 -2.05 -12.57 -12.77
C LEU A 15 -1.93 -14.07 -12.53
N ARG A 16 -1.32 -14.52 -11.41
CA ARG A 16 -1.31 -15.95 -11.05
C ARG A 16 -2.72 -16.49 -10.82
N ALA A 17 -3.65 -15.63 -10.41
CA ALA A 17 -5.05 -15.97 -10.20
C ALA A 17 -5.93 -15.70 -11.43
N LEU A 18 -5.36 -15.35 -12.59
CA LEU A 18 -6.13 -14.96 -13.78
C LEU A 18 -7.07 -16.08 -14.27
N THR A 19 -6.65 -17.34 -14.13
CA THR A 19 -7.43 -18.51 -14.56
C THR A 19 -8.51 -18.92 -13.56
N ASP A 20 -8.34 -18.57 -12.29
CA ASP A 20 -9.28 -18.89 -11.21
C ASP A 20 -9.33 -17.73 -10.22
N PRO A 21 -10.03 -16.63 -10.56
CA PRO A 21 -10.03 -15.44 -9.73
C PRO A 21 -10.86 -15.66 -8.45
N PRO A 22 -10.42 -15.12 -7.29
CA PRO A 22 -11.17 -15.28 -6.04
C PRO A 22 -12.63 -14.79 -6.16
N PRO A 23 -13.61 -15.47 -5.55
CA PRO A 23 -15.03 -15.08 -5.63
C PRO A 23 -15.31 -13.64 -5.17
N VAL A 24 -14.57 -13.16 -4.17
CA VAL A 24 -14.68 -11.79 -3.67
C VAL A 24 -14.27 -10.76 -4.74
N MET A 25 -13.26 -11.07 -5.55
CA MET A 25 -12.83 -10.22 -6.66
C MET A 25 -13.88 -10.25 -7.78
N GLN A 26 -14.46 -11.42 -8.08
CA GLN A 26 -15.56 -11.52 -9.05
C GLN A 26 -16.75 -10.66 -8.62
N THR A 27 -17.10 -10.68 -7.33
CA THR A 27 -18.18 -9.85 -6.78
C THR A 27 -17.87 -8.36 -6.95
N LEU A 28 -16.67 -7.92 -6.58
CA LEU A 28 -16.24 -6.52 -6.74
C LEU A 28 -16.31 -6.04 -8.20
N VAL A 29 -15.90 -6.88 -9.15
CA VAL A 29 -15.96 -6.54 -10.58
C VAL A 29 -17.41 -6.52 -11.08
N ASN A 30 -18.24 -7.47 -10.67
CA ASN A 30 -19.65 -7.52 -11.02
C ASN A 30 -20.42 -6.30 -10.47
N ASP A 31 -20.10 -5.87 -9.24
CA ASP A 31 -20.69 -4.67 -8.61
C ASP A 31 -20.34 -3.39 -9.38
N SER A 32 -19.22 -3.39 -10.13
CA SER A 32 -18.86 -2.31 -11.06
C SER A 32 -19.58 -2.39 -12.42
N GLY A 33 -20.45 -3.38 -12.62
CA GLY A 33 -21.20 -3.60 -13.85
C GLY A 33 -20.39 -4.25 -14.99
N ARG A 34 -19.26 -4.90 -14.67
CA ARG A 34 -18.39 -5.58 -15.64
C ARG A 34 -18.24 -7.06 -15.32
N ASP A 35 -17.85 -7.87 -16.30
CA ASP A 35 -17.41 -9.25 -16.09
C ASP A 35 -15.89 -9.30 -15.90
N ILE A 36 -15.43 -10.13 -14.97
CA ILE A 36 -14.01 -10.36 -14.71
C ILE A 36 -13.24 -10.88 -15.94
N LYS A 37 -13.92 -11.58 -16.85
CA LYS A 37 -13.35 -12.10 -18.10
C LYS A 37 -13.06 -11.00 -19.11
N ASP A 38 -13.71 -9.84 -18.97
CA ASP A 38 -13.53 -8.70 -19.86
C ASP A 38 -12.39 -7.78 -19.41
N LEU A 39 -11.73 -8.09 -18.30
CA LEU A 39 -10.64 -7.28 -17.78
C LEU A 39 -9.33 -7.57 -18.51
N ASN A 40 -8.64 -6.51 -18.91
CA ASN A 40 -7.25 -6.62 -19.33
C ASN A 40 -6.31 -6.80 -18.12
N ASN A 41 -5.02 -7.10 -18.36
CA ASN A 41 -4.08 -7.38 -17.27
C ASN A 41 -3.96 -6.23 -16.24
N PRO A 42 -3.77 -4.94 -16.63
CA PRO A 42 -3.83 -3.83 -15.69
C PRO A 42 -5.12 -3.77 -14.86
N GLU A 43 -6.27 -3.91 -15.49
CA GLU A 43 -7.58 -3.91 -14.82
C GLU A 43 -7.72 -5.06 -13.83
N PHE A 44 -7.34 -6.27 -14.24
CA PHE A 44 -7.35 -7.44 -13.36
C PHE A 44 -6.47 -7.22 -12.13
N CYS A 45 -5.26 -6.69 -12.32
CA CYS A 45 -4.36 -6.40 -11.22
C CYS A 45 -4.87 -5.27 -10.30
N ALA A 46 -5.50 -4.24 -10.86
CA ALA A 46 -6.12 -3.18 -10.09
C ALA A 46 -7.32 -3.71 -9.26
N ALA A 47 -8.18 -4.53 -9.86
CA ALA A 47 -9.31 -5.17 -9.17
C ALA A 47 -8.86 -6.16 -8.08
N HIS A 48 -7.79 -6.91 -8.33
CA HIS A 48 -7.16 -7.76 -7.30
C HIS A 48 -6.66 -6.91 -6.13
N LEU A 49 -5.90 -5.85 -6.40
CA LEU A 49 -5.42 -4.97 -5.32
C LEU A 49 -6.58 -4.30 -4.56
N ALA A 50 -7.61 -3.82 -5.28
CA ALA A 50 -8.80 -3.26 -4.68
C ALA A 50 -9.51 -4.25 -3.74
N THR A 51 -9.52 -5.53 -4.09
CA THR A 51 -10.06 -6.61 -3.24
C THR A 51 -9.28 -6.74 -1.92
N LEU A 52 -7.94 -6.62 -1.96
CA LEU A 52 -7.11 -6.65 -0.76
C LEU A 52 -7.37 -5.43 0.13
N CYS A 53 -7.49 -4.25 -0.48
CA CYS A 53 -7.83 -3.01 0.24
C CYS A 53 -9.22 -3.10 0.88
N ASP A 54 -10.20 -3.61 0.14
CA ASP A 54 -11.58 -3.80 0.65
C ASP A 54 -11.61 -4.79 1.83
N ALA A 55 -10.84 -5.87 1.76
CA ALA A 55 -10.71 -6.80 2.88
C ALA A 55 -10.09 -6.14 4.12
N ALA A 56 -9.04 -5.32 3.94
CA ALA A 56 -8.41 -4.59 5.04
C ALA A 56 -9.38 -3.59 5.69
N ILE A 57 -10.14 -2.84 4.89
CA ILE A 57 -11.16 -1.90 5.38
C ILE A 57 -12.22 -2.65 6.20
N ARG A 58 -12.75 -3.76 5.67
CA ARG A 58 -13.79 -4.54 6.37
C ARG A 58 -13.30 -5.09 7.70
N GLU A 59 -12.07 -5.61 7.76
CA GLU A 59 -11.54 -6.13 9.02
C GLU A 59 -11.25 -5.01 10.03
N PHE A 60 -10.83 -3.82 9.58
CA PHE A 60 -10.75 -2.64 10.44
C PHE A 60 -12.13 -2.24 11.01
N GLU A 61 -13.18 -2.21 10.17
CA GLU A 61 -14.55 -1.87 10.57
C GLU A 61 -15.16 -2.88 11.56
N ARG A 62 -14.67 -4.13 11.58
CA ARG A 62 -15.08 -5.16 12.55
C ARG A 62 -14.60 -4.89 13.98
N LYS A 63 -14.00 -3.71 14.22
CA LYS A 63 -13.57 -3.18 15.52
C LYS A 63 -12.42 -3.98 16.13
N ASP A 64 -11.41 -4.25 15.33
CA ASP A 64 -10.12 -4.62 15.88
C ASP A 64 -9.45 -3.37 16.46
N GLU A 65 -9.39 -3.30 17.79
CA GLU A 65 -8.73 -2.20 18.53
C GLU A 65 -7.22 -2.11 18.22
N PHE A 66 -6.65 -3.16 17.61
CA PHE A 66 -5.26 -3.22 17.20
C PHE A 66 -5.04 -2.95 15.70
N ALA A 67 -6.08 -2.66 14.92
CA ALA A 67 -5.89 -2.30 13.52
C ALA A 67 -5.63 -0.79 13.38
N ARG A 68 -4.65 -0.40 12.56
CA ARG A 68 -4.34 1.00 12.25
C ARG A 68 -4.07 1.15 10.75
N PHE A 69 -4.71 2.15 10.13
CA PHE A 69 -4.31 2.65 8.82
C PHE A 69 -3.32 3.79 9.01
N VAL A 70 -2.22 3.76 8.26
CA VAL A 70 -1.17 4.78 8.34
C VAL A 70 -0.72 5.12 6.93
N ASN A 71 -0.73 6.40 6.59
CA ASN A 71 -0.14 6.87 5.34
C ASN A 71 1.39 6.75 5.42
N TYR A 72 2.01 6.13 4.41
CA TYR A 72 3.45 5.89 4.37
C TYR A 72 4.30 7.18 4.48
N VAL A 73 3.80 8.31 3.98
CA VAL A 73 4.47 9.62 4.09
C VAL A 73 4.59 10.05 5.55
N ASN A 74 3.56 9.79 6.35
CA ASN A 74 3.49 10.20 7.76
C ASN A 74 4.05 9.12 8.71
N LEU A 75 4.20 7.87 8.22
CA LEU A 75 4.62 6.73 9.03
C LEU A 75 5.89 6.96 9.84
N PRO A 76 6.97 7.61 9.33
CA PRO A 76 8.17 7.82 10.12
C PRO A 76 7.91 8.61 11.40
N ASP A 77 7.13 9.69 11.33
CA ASP A 77 6.84 10.55 12.48
C ASP A 77 5.82 9.87 13.40
N LEU A 78 4.76 9.31 12.82
CA LEU A 78 3.72 8.60 13.56
C LEU A 78 4.22 7.37 14.31
N MET A 79 5.26 6.71 13.81
CA MET A 79 5.89 5.59 14.49
C MET A 79 6.34 5.99 15.90
N TRP A 80 7.03 7.13 16.00
CA TRP A 80 7.64 7.57 17.26
C TRP A 80 6.65 8.30 18.16
N GLU A 81 5.73 9.07 17.58
CA GLU A 81 4.85 9.97 18.33
C GLU A 81 3.54 9.31 18.77
N SER A 82 3.08 8.27 18.06
CA SER A 82 1.78 7.67 18.32
C SER A 82 1.79 6.14 18.37
N ILE A 83 2.37 5.47 17.37
CA ILE A 83 2.27 4.01 17.26
C ILE A 83 3.02 3.33 18.42
N LEU A 84 4.30 3.63 18.63
CA LEU A 84 5.05 3.02 19.73
C LEU A 84 4.46 3.35 21.13
N PRO A 85 4.20 4.62 21.47
CA PRO A 85 3.70 4.95 22.81
C PRO A 85 2.25 4.51 23.05
N ASN A 86 1.35 4.69 22.07
CA ASN A 86 -0.10 4.52 22.32
C ASN A 86 -0.64 3.17 21.85
N HIS A 87 -0.01 2.56 20.84
CA HIS A 87 -0.47 1.28 20.31
C HIS A 87 0.27 0.10 20.92
N PHE A 88 1.59 0.23 21.06
CA PHE A 88 2.44 -0.80 21.65
C PHE A 88 2.78 -0.57 23.12
N ASN A 89 2.40 0.59 23.69
CA ASN A 89 2.71 0.97 25.07
C ASN A 89 4.22 0.89 25.39
N VAL A 90 5.04 1.38 24.46
CA VAL A 90 6.49 1.44 24.63
C VAL A 90 6.86 2.72 25.37
N GLU A 91 7.69 2.58 26.41
CA GLU A 91 8.15 3.69 27.25
C GLU A 91 9.12 4.62 26.49
N ASP A 92 9.12 5.90 26.86
CA ASP A 92 9.95 6.94 26.20
C ASP A 92 11.43 6.57 26.12
N LEU A 93 11.98 5.96 27.19
CA LEU A 93 13.39 5.54 27.21
C LEU A 93 13.69 4.48 26.14
N ASP A 94 12.77 3.53 25.95
CA ASP A 94 12.91 2.48 24.93
C ASP A 94 12.72 3.04 23.52
N ILE A 95 11.80 4.00 23.34
CA ILE A 95 11.63 4.73 22.09
C ILE A 95 12.92 5.45 21.70
N GLU A 96 13.57 6.16 22.63
CA GLU A 96 14.83 6.85 22.37
C GLU A 96 15.97 5.88 22.05
N ASN A 97 16.05 4.75 22.76
CA ASN A 97 17.00 3.69 22.44
C ASN A 97 16.77 3.12 21.02
N MET A 98 15.51 2.91 20.64
CA MET A 98 15.13 2.45 19.31
C MET A 98 15.48 3.46 18.22
N LYS A 99 15.22 4.76 18.43
CA LYS A 99 15.64 5.83 17.50
C LYS A 99 17.15 5.82 17.31
N ALA A 100 17.92 5.75 18.40
CA ALA A 100 19.37 5.68 18.34
C ALA A 100 19.84 4.45 17.54
N ALA A 101 19.25 3.27 17.77
CA ALA A 101 19.56 2.07 16.99
C ALA A 101 19.18 2.20 15.51
N ALA A 102 18.00 2.75 15.19
CA ALA A 102 17.52 2.89 13.82
C ALA A 102 18.44 3.79 12.97
N THR A 103 19.00 4.86 13.55
CA THR A 103 19.98 5.73 12.87
C THR A 103 21.31 5.02 12.58
N LEU A 104 21.69 4.03 13.39
CA LEU A 104 22.89 3.23 13.17
C LEU A 104 22.73 2.24 12.00
N TYR A 105 21.51 1.73 11.79
CA TYR A 105 21.20 0.74 10.75
C TYR A 105 20.68 1.33 9.43
N SER A 106 20.14 2.55 9.41
CA SER A 106 19.70 3.20 8.17
C SER A 106 20.86 3.61 7.24
N LYS A 107 22.09 3.59 7.77
CA LYS A 107 23.32 3.72 6.98
C LYS A 107 23.63 2.38 6.32
N GLY A 108 23.03 2.16 5.15
CA GLY A 108 23.42 1.07 4.26
C GLY A 108 24.94 1.02 4.10
N ARG A 109 25.54 -0.17 4.17
CA ARG A 109 26.98 -0.36 3.98
C ARG A 109 27.40 0.16 2.59
N GLY A 110 28.48 0.94 2.51
CA GLY A 110 29.07 1.43 1.25
C GLY A 110 28.49 2.74 0.73
N ASP A 111 28.48 2.94 -0.59
CA ASP A 111 28.17 4.20 -1.31
C ASP A 111 26.74 4.74 -1.13
N MET A 112 25.93 4.11 -0.29
CA MET A 112 24.53 4.49 -0.01
C MET A 112 24.34 4.98 1.43
N ALA A 113 25.37 4.97 2.26
CA ALA A 113 25.33 5.57 3.60
C ALA A 113 25.08 7.08 3.51
N ASN A 114 24.19 7.62 4.36
CA ASN A 114 23.84 9.04 4.44
C ASN A 114 23.20 9.66 3.19
N LYS A 115 22.60 8.87 2.29
CA LYS A 115 21.78 9.43 1.23
C LYS A 115 20.41 9.80 1.77
N GLU A 116 19.98 11.02 1.45
CA GLU A 116 18.64 11.50 1.72
C GLU A 116 17.60 10.57 1.06
N TRP A 117 16.56 10.23 1.80
CA TRP A 117 15.42 9.50 1.25
C TRP A 117 14.82 10.32 0.11
N LYS A 118 14.79 9.73 -1.09
CA LYS A 118 14.14 10.34 -2.24
C LYS A 118 12.84 9.63 -2.49
N ASP A 119 11.74 10.35 -2.30
CA ASP A 119 10.42 9.88 -2.70
C ASP A 119 10.44 9.57 -4.21
N ASP A 120 10.06 8.34 -4.56
CA ASP A 120 10.02 7.85 -5.93
C ASP A 120 8.59 7.78 -6.49
N SER A 121 7.60 8.23 -5.72
CA SER A 121 6.18 8.14 -6.05
C SER A 121 5.82 8.93 -7.30
N GLN A 122 6.26 10.19 -7.40
CA GLN A 122 6.01 11.03 -8.59
C GLN A 122 6.63 10.42 -9.85
N HIS A 123 7.85 9.90 -9.74
CA HIS A 123 8.55 9.27 -10.86
C HIS A 123 7.88 7.98 -11.33
N LYS A 124 7.26 7.23 -10.41
CA LYS A 124 6.45 6.04 -10.73
C LYS A 124 5.15 6.43 -11.41
N GLN A 125 4.46 7.47 -10.93
CA GLN A 125 3.24 7.96 -11.56
C GLN A 125 3.52 8.44 -12.99
N ASP A 126 4.54 9.27 -13.19
CA ASP A 126 4.91 9.83 -14.50
C ASP A 126 5.24 8.75 -15.54
N ARG A 127 5.79 7.62 -15.08
CA ARG A 127 6.15 6.47 -15.92
C ARG A 127 5.05 5.43 -16.10
N ALA A 128 3.97 5.50 -15.32
CA ALA A 128 2.84 4.60 -15.49
C ALA A 128 2.15 4.88 -16.83
N ASN A 129 1.91 3.84 -17.62
CA ASN A 129 1.18 3.98 -18.88
C ASN A 129 -0.30 4.31 -18.60
N HIS A 130 -0.99 4.77 -19.64
CA HIS A 130 -2.40 5.19 -19.55
C HIS A 130 -3.29 4.07 -18.99
N ASP A 131 -3.11 2.83 -19.43
CA ASP A 131 -3.94 1.70 -19.03
C ASP A 131 -3.85 1.40 -17.54
N ILE A 132 -2.63 1.47 -16.96
CA ILE A 132 -2.42 1.30 -15.51
C ILE A 132 -3.10 2.43 -14.74
N ARG A 133 -2.94 3.69 -15.19
CA ARG A 133 -3.57 4.84 -14.52
C ARG A 133 -5.09 4.73 -14.57
N SER A 134 -5.65 4.41 -15.73
CA SER A 134 -7.09 4.21 -15.94
C SER A 134 -7.62 3.08 -15.06
N ALA A 135 -6.95 1.92 -15.05
CA ALA A 135 -7.34 0.78 -14.22
C ALA A 135 -7.30 1.10 -12.72
N ALA A 136 -6.25 1.79 -12.25
CA ALA A 136 -6.15 2.23 -10.87
C ALA A 136 -7.26 3.22 -10.52
N GLN A 137 -7.56 4.16 -11.41
CA GLN A 137 -8.66 5.12 -11.21
C GLN A 137 -10.01 4.41 -11.10
N SER A 138 -10.28 3.40 -11.93
CA SER A 138 -11.57 2.71 -11.96
C SER A 138 -11.81 1.79 -10.76
N PHE A 139 -10.78 1.08 -10.29
CA PHE A 139 -10.95 0.05 -9.26
C PHE A 139 -10.36 0.41 -7.90
N LEU A 140 -9.27 1.17 -7.85
CA LEU A 140 -8.48 1.37 -6.64
C LEU A 140 -8.75 2.73 -5.96
N GLN A 141 -9.03 3.77 -6.73
CA GLN A 141 -9.10 5.15 -6.23
C GLN A 141 -10.06 5.30 -5.04
N ALA A 142 -11.28 4.79 -5.16
CA ALA A 142 -12.26 4.88 -4.08
C ALA A 142 -11.78 4.18 -2.79
N LYS A 143 -11.11 3.02 -2.92
CA LYS A 143 -10.56 2.29 -1.76
C LYS A 143 -9.37 3.02 -1.15
N PHE A 144 -8.53 3.62 -1.98
CA PHE A 144 -7.42 4.48 -1.52
C PHE A 144 -7.95 5.65 -0.71
N GLU A 145 -8.94 6.39 -1.22
CA GLU A 145 -9.55 7.53 -0.52
C GLU A 145 -10.17 7.12 0.82
N THR A 146 -10.86 5.97 0.89
CA THR A 146 -11.35 5.43 2.15
C THR A 146 -10.23 5.14 3.14
N MET A 147 -9.16 4.43 2.72
CA MET A 147 -8.03 4.14 3.60
C MET A 147 -7.29 5.41 4.05
N GLU A 148 -7.20 6.42 3.19
CA GLU A 148 -6.60 7.71 3.52
C GLU A 148 -7.43 8.41 4.61
N GLN A 149 -8.75 8.43 4.47
CA GLN A 149 -9.65 8.97 5.50
C GLN A 149 -9.52 8.21 6.82
N LEU A 150 -9.53 6.88 6.79
CA LEU A 150 -9.33 6.05 7.99
C LEU A 150 -7.95 6.27 8.64
N SER A 151 -6.93 6.62 7.85
CA SER A 151 -5.61 6.94 8.39
C SER A 151 -5.62 8.24 9.22
N LEU A 152 -6.37 9.25 8.78
CA LEU A 152 -6.51 10.53 9.50
C LEU A 152 -7.28 10.36 10.82
N GLU A 153 -8.31 9.51 10.83
CA GLU A 153 -9.08 9.20 12.05
C GLU A 153 -8.25 8.44 13.10
N ASN A 154 -7.27 7.64 12.67
CA ASN A 154 -6.36 6.89 13.56
C ASN A 154 -5.24 7.75 14.19
N THR A 155 -5.13 9.02 13.79
CA THR A 155 -4.06 9.93 14.24
C THR A 155 -4.52 10.91 15.32
N GLN A 156 -5.80 10.87 15.72
CA GLN A 156 -6.37 11.63 16.83
C GLN A 156 -6.36 10.83 18.13
#